data_AF-A0A6N6JS32-F1
#
_entry.id   AF-A0A6N6JS32-F1
#
_cell.length_a   1.000
_cell.length_b   1.000
_cell.length_c   1.000
_cell.angle_alpha   90.00
_cell.angle_beta   90.00
_cell.angle_gamma   90.00
#
_symmetry.space_group_name_H-M   'P 1'
#
loop_
_entity.id
_entity.type
_entity.pdbx_description
1 polymer ?
#
loop_
_entity_poly.entity_id
_entity_poly.type
_entity_poly.pdbx_seq_one_letter_code
_entity_poly.pdbx_strand_id
1 'polypeptide(L)'
;MLTRIVAALCLVALTAGAGIIFAGDPPKPGEPGKLNFVTDEENVVASEIWGAWELDAELTTRLTQRAPREGEVLTFDFKKSDKHTALMTRFLEKFFASGEKKADARLDELKRACTLVYASGELAVKQGERAESFAFILVNYRGNPYVIILENEDDLESFSVMLARDLKGDGDLLFVGGDYNNQSFTALKRKK
;
A
#
# COMPACT_ATOMS: atom_id res chain seq x y z
N MET A 1 -31.82 36.35 25.95
CA MET A 1 -30.37 36.52 26.13
C MET A 1 -29.73 35.30 25.47
N LEU A 2 -29.12 35.34 24.27
CA LEU A 2 -28.10 36.29 23.74
C LEU A 2 -26.87 36.36 24.69
N THR A 3 -25.61 36.14 24.28
CA THR A 3 -25.05 35.96 22.92
C THR A 3 -23.67 35.24 22.93
N ARG A 4 -23.42 34.45 21.86
CA ARG A 4 -22.15 34.06 21.17
C ARG A 4 -20.77 34.48 21.71
N ILE A 5 -19.78 33.61 21.48
CA ILE A 5 -18.50 33.78 20.72
C ILE A 5 -17.69 32.46 20.90
N VAL A 6 -16.96 31.84 19.95
CA VAL A 6 -16.79 31.80 18.46
C VAL A 6 -16.26 30.36 18.18
N ALA A 7 -16.64 29.56 17.17
CA ALA A 7 -16.92 29.72 15.74
C ALA A 7 -15.68 29.89 14.80
N ALA A 8 -14.78 28.90 14.76
CA ALA A 8 -13.82 28.73 13.67
C ALA A 8 -14.24 27.58 12.75
N LEU A 9 -14.82 27.90 11.59
CA LEU A 9 -15.07 26.95 10.51
C LEU A 9 -13.73 26.57 9.85
N CYS A 10 -13.37 25.29 9.85
CA CYS A 10 -12.63 24.70 8.74
C CYS A 10 -13.61 23.90 7.89
N LEU A 11 -14.30 24.62 7.01
CA LEU A 11 -15.16 24.04 5.98
C LEU A 11 -14.27 23.47 4.86
N VAL A 12 -13.75 22.25 5.05
CA VAL A 12 -13.14 21.51 3.93
C VAL A 12 -14.29 20.94 3.10
N ALA A 13 -14.44 21.46 1.89
CA ALA A 13 -15.53 21.06 1.00
C ALA A 13 -15.37 19.60 0.58
N LEU A 14 -16.44 18.80 0.74
CA LEU A 14 -16.55 17.53 0.03
C LEU A 14 -16.76 17.82 -1.47
N THR A 15 -15.68 17.84 -2.24
CA THR A 15 -15.72 17.72 -3.69
C THR A 15 -14.80 16.59 -4.13
N ALA A 16 -15.42 15.45 -4.48
CA ALA A 16 -14.88 14.36 -5.28
C ALA A 16 -13.37 14.02 -5.17
N GLY A 17 -13.04 13.14 -4.22
CA GLY A 17 -12.24 11.97 -4.55
C GLY A 17 -10.83 12.16 -5.13
N ALA A 18 -10.05 13.11 -4.62
CA ALA A 18 -8.59 13.05 -4.69
C ALA A 18 -8.04 12.92 -3.25
N GLY A 19 -7.51 11.74 -2.92
CA GLY A 19 -6.69 11.60 -1.71
C GLY A 19 -5.47 12.51 -1.85
N ILE A 20 -5.24 13.38 -0.87
CA ILE A 20 -4.12 14.34 -0.90
C ILE A 20 -2.83 13.55 -0.70
N ILE A 21 -2.18 13.18 -1.82
CA ILE A 21 -0.93 12.39 -1.85
C ILE A 21 0.19 13.10 -2.63
N PHE A 22 -0.12 14.13 -3.43
CA PHE A 22 0.82 14.78 -4.35
C PHE A 22 0.96 16.29 -4.05
N ALA A 23 2.16 16.84 -4.22
CA ALA A 23 2.44 18.27 -4.11
C ALA A 23 2.52 18.95 -5.51
N GLY A 24 2.69 18.17 -6.57
CA GLY A 24 2.62 18.54 -7.98
C GLY A 24 1.62 17.68 -8.78
N ASP A 25 1.72 17.74 -10.11
CA ASP A 25 0.86 16.96 -11.01
C ASP A 25 1.23 15.47 -10.96
N PRO A 26 0.30 14.56 -10.60
CA PRO A 26 0.59 13.13 -10.57
C PRO A 26 0.92 12.59 -11.98
N PRO A 27 1.76 11.54 -12.08
CA PRO A 27 2.08 10.93 -13.36
C PRO A 27 0.82 10.47 -14.10
N LYS A 28 0.76 10.74 -15.41
CA LYS A 28 -0.43 10.42 -16.22
C LYS A 28 -0.58 8.90 -16.39
N PRO A 29 -1.75 8.31 -16.09
CA PRO A 29 -1.99 6.89 -16.30
C PRO A 29 -1.74 6.46 -17.76
N GLY A 30 -1.09 5.32 -17.92
CA GLY A 30 -0.91 4.66 -19.22
C GLY A 30 -2.13 3.87 -19.69
N GLU A 31 -1.93 3.03 -20.70
CA GLU A 31 -2.96 2.15 -21.25
C GLU A 31 -3.30 1.00 -20.27
N PRO A 32 -4.59 0.72 -19.98
CA PRO A 32 -4.98 -0.35 -19.06
C PRO A 32 -4.39 -1.71 -19.44
N GLY A 33 -3.76 -2.37 -18.46
CA GLY A 33 -3.07 -3.65 -18.66
C GLY A 33 -1.64 -3.53 -19.20
N LYS A 34 -1.11 -2.32 -19.46
CA LYS A 34 0.33 -2.08 -19.63
C LYS A 34 0.92 -1.51 -18.35
N LEU A 35 1.94 -2.17 -17.82
CA LEU A 35 2.67 -1.74 -16.64
C LEU A 35 3.61 -0.59 -17.00
N ASN A 36 3.48 0.56 -16.33
CA ASN A 36 4.42 1.67 -16.47
C ASN A 36 5.05 1.94 -15.10
N PHE A 37 6.34 1.62 -14.97
CA PHE A 37 7.11 1.88 -13.76
C PHE A 37 7.47 3.37 -13.72
N VAL A 38 7.03 4.06 -12.67
CA VAL A 38 7.26 5.49 -12.48
C VAL A 38 8.06 5.72 -11.21
N THR A 39 9.03 6.64 -11.29
CA THR A 39 9.68 7.19 -10.09
C THR A 39 8.95 8.47 -9.75
N ASP A 40 8.43 8.53 -8.52
CA ASP A 40 7.68 9.66 -7.99
C ASP A 40 8.23 9.93 -6.58
N GLU A 41 9.07 10.96 -6.47
CA GLU A 41 9.71 11.34 -5.21
C GLU A 41 8.75 12.04 -4.24
N GLU A 42 7.62 12.55 -4.74
CA GLU A 42 6.57 13.16 -3.92
C GLU A 42 5.63 12.12 -3.30
N ASN A 43 5.49 10.96 -3.94
CA ASN A 43 4.78 9.83 -3.37
C ASN A 43 5.51 9.31 -2.12
N VAL A 44 5.08 9.80 -0.94
CA VAL A 44 5.64 9.48 0.39
C VAL A 44 5.70 7.98 0.65
N VAL A 45 4.73 7.19 0.18
CA VAL A 45 4.77 5.74 0.37
C VAL A 45 5.85 5.12 -0.52
N ALA A 46 5.86 5.42 -1.82
CA ALA A 46 6.82 4.84 -2.76
C ALA A 46 8.28 5.21 -2.46
N SER A 47 8.51 6.41 -1.92
CA SER A 47 9.83 6.89 -1.52
C SER A 47 10.30 6.27 -0.19
N GLU A 48 9.42 6.04 0.79
CA GLU A 48 9.81 5.62 2.15
C GLU A 48 9.56 4.15 2.51
N ILE A 49 8.74 3.41 1.77
CA ILE A 49 8.34 2.02 2.12
C ILE A 49 9.51 1.04 2.25
N TRP A 50 10.66 1.37 1.65
CA TRP A 50 11.85 0.52 1.61
C TRP A 50 12.45 0.24 2.99
N GLY A 51 13.06 -0.94 3.12
CA GLY A 51 13.70 -1.42 4.34
C GLY A 51 12.75 -2.18 5.25
N ALA A 52 13.21 -2.39 6.48
CA ALA A 52 12.55 -3.25 7.46
C ALA A 52 11.61 -2.49 8.39
N TRP A 53 10.49 -3.14 8.70
CA TRP A 53 9.41 -2.69 9.56
C TRP A 53 9.08 -3.80 10.56
N GLU A 54 8.74 -3.44 11.79
CA GLU A 54 8.33 -4.39 12.83
C GLU A 54 7.07 -3.91 13.55
N LEU A 55 6.28 -4.86 14.05
CA LEU A 55 5.03 -4.61 14.76
C LEU A 55 5.17 -3.55 15.86
N ASP A 56 4.40 -2.48 15.76
CA ASP A 56 4.13 -1.61 16.90
C ASP A 56 2.92 -2.20 17.66
N ALA A 57 3.22 -3.00 18.68
CA ALA A 57 2.20 -3.70 19.46
C ALA A 57 1.30 -2.74 20.26
N GLU A 58 1.82 -1.60 20.74
CA GLU A 58 1.01 -0.63 21.50
C GLU A 58 0.02 0.08 20.57
N LEU A 59 0.52 0.63 19.46
CA LEU A 59 -0.31 1.35 18.50
C LEU A 59 -1.30 0.42 17.80
N THR A 60 -0.89 -0.81 17.45
CA THR A 60 -1.80 -1.83 16.92
C THR A 60 -2.89 -2.19 17.93
N THR A 61 -2.57 -2.35 19.22
CA THR A 61 -3.57 -2.59 20.27
C THR A 61 -4.58 -1.44 20.35
N ARG A 62 -4.12 -0.19 20.25
CA ARG A 62 -4.97 1.01 20.28
C ARG A 62 -5.88 1.14 19.05
N LEU A 63 -5.41 0.74 17.86
CA LEU A 63 -6.17 0.78 16.61
C LEU A 63 -7.19 -0.36 16.47
N THR A 64 -6.84 -1.56 16.92
CA THR A 64 -7.65 -2.78 16.75
C THR A 64 -8.51 -3.11 17.98
N GLN A 65 -8.27 -2.44 19.11
CA GLN A 65 -8.78 -2.80 20.46
C GLN A 65 -8.41 -4.23 20.90
N ARG A 66 -7.38 -4.82 20.27
CA ARG A 66 -6.95 -6.21 20.47
C ARG A 66 -5.43 -6.26 20.59
N ALA A 67 -4.94 -6.75 21.74
CA ALA A 67 -3.52 -7.01 21.89
C ALA A 67 -3.06 -8.11 20.91
N PRO A 68 -1.87 -7.98 20.29
CA PRO A 68 -1.16 -9.11 19.69
C PRO A 68 -1.00 -10.24 20.72
N ARG A 69 -0.85 -11.47 20.23
CA ARG A 69 -0.54 -12.62 21.09
C ARG A 69 0.84 -12.45 21.72
N GLU A 70 1.05 -13.04 22.88
CA GLU A 70 2.38 -13.10 23.49
C GLU A 70 3.35 -13.83 22.55
N GLY A 71 4.51 -13.21 22.28
CA GLY A 71 5.47 -13.70 21.29
C GLY A 71 5.06 -13.50 19.82
N GLU A 72 3.98 -12.77 19.52
CA GLU A 72 3.61 -12.46 18.13
C GLU A 72 4.64 -11.51 17.50
N VAL A 73 5.36 -12.04 16.52
CA VAL A 73 6.29 -11.29 15.66
C VAL A 73 5.59 -11.05 14.33
N LEU A 74 5.52 -9.79 13.89
CA LEU A 74 5.24 -9.43 12.51
C LEU A 74 6.33 -8.48 12.02
N THR A 75 7.01 -8.82 10.93
CA THR A 75 7.98 -7.93 10.26
C THR A 75 7.83 -7.98 8.76
N PHE A 76 7.94 -6.81 8.13
CA PHE A 76 7.92 -6.63 6.67
C PHE A 76 9.27 -6.04 6.26
N ASP A 77 9.90 -6.52 5.20
CA ASP A 77 11.18 -6.00 4.70
C ASP A 77 11.12 -5.85 3.17
N PHE A 78 10.98 -4.60 2.73
CA PHE A 78 10.80 -4.23 1.32
C PHE A 78 12.15 -3.91 0.67
N LYS A 79 12.51 -4.66 -0.37
CA LYS A 79 13.78 -4.53 -1.09
C LYS A 79 13.58 -4.35 -2.58
N LYS A 80 14.38 -3.46 -3.19
CA LYS A 80 14.49 -3.37 -4.65
C LYS A 80 15.09 -4.68 -5.17
N SER A 81 14.43 -5.33 -6.14
CA SER A 81 14.82 -6.65 -6.61
C SER A 81 14.35 -6.90 -8.04
N ASP A 82 15.25 -6.73 -9.02
CA ASP A 82 14.95 -6.87 -10.45
C ASP A 82 14.37 -8.26 -10.79
N LYS A 83 14.82 -9.30 -10.09
CA LYS A 83 14.32 -10.68 -10.22
C LYS A 83 12.81 -10.75 -9.91
N HIS A 84 12.40 -10.17 -8.79
CA HIS A 84 11.01 -10.20 -8.34
C HIS A 84 10.14 -9.21 -9.13
N THR A 85 10.65 -8.03 -9.46
CA THR A 85 10.01 -7.11 -10.40
C THR A 85 9.72 -7.79 -11.74
N ALA A 86 10.71 -8.49 -12.33
CA ALA A 86 10.53 -9.20 -13.59
C ALA A 86 9.58 -10.42 -13.46
N LEU A 87 9.51 -11.07 -12.31
CA LEU A 87 8.55 -12.14 -12.03
C LEU A 87 7.10 -11.60 -12.03
N MET A 88 6.83 -10.58 -11.23
CA MET A 88 5.52 -9.92 -11.15
C MET A 88 5.10 -9.32 -12.50
N THR A 89 6.03 -8.70 -13.23
CA THR A 89 5.80 -8.15 -14.58
C THR A 89 5.29 -9.23 -15.53
N ARG A 90 6.04 -10.34 -15.69
CA ARG A 90 5.64 -11.46 -16.56
C ARG A 90 4.32 -12.10 -16.13
N PHE A 91 4.09 -12.20 -14.82
CA PHE A 91 2.85 -12.75 -14.29
C PHE A 91 1.65 -11.88 -14.72
N LEU A 92 1.70 -10.57 -14.43
CA LEU A 92 0.61 -9.65 -14.76
C LEU A 92 0.39 -9.51 -16.27
N GLU A 93 1.46 -9.48 -17.08
CA GLU A 93 1.35 -9.50 -18.54
C GLU A 93 0.62 -10.75 -19.04
N LYS A 94 1.01 -11.95 -18.56
CA LYS A 94 0.33 -13.22 -18.87
C LYS A 94 -1.14 -13.16 -18.41
N PHE A 95 -1.39 -12.77 -17.17
CA PHE A 95 -2.72 -12.70 -16.54
C PHE A 95 -3.67 -11.75 -17.27
N PHE A 96 -3.18 -10.56 -17.64
CA PHE A 96 -3.95 -9.56 -18.38
C PHE A 96 -4.24 -9.97 -19.83
N ALA A 97 -3.36 -10.76 -20.45
CA ALA A 97 -3.53 -11.34 -21.78
C ALA A 97 -4.40 -12.62 -21.79
N SER A 98 -4.36 -13.43 -20.73
CA SER A 98 -5.18 -14.64 -20.58
C SER A 98 -6.60 -14.37 -20.13
N GLY A 99 -6.88 -13.16 -19.62
CA GLY A 99 -8.19 -12.74 -19.13
C GLY A 99 -9.33 -13.12 -20.08
N GLU A 100 -10.24 -13.96 -19.58
CA GLU A 100 -11.32 -14.54 -20.38
C GLU A 100 -12.25 -13.48 -21.00
N LYS A 101 -12.99 -13.87 -22.05
CA LYS A 101 -13.92 -13.03 -22.81
C LYS A 101 -15.18 -12.57 -22.03
N LYS A 102 -15.17 -12.65 -20.69
CA LYS A 102 -16.23 -12.12 -19.82
C LYS A 102 -15.75 -10.83 -19.19
N ALA A 103 -16.62 -9.81 -19.19
CA ALA A 103 -16.36 -8.57 -18.48
C ALA A 103 -16.35 -8.83 -16.96
N ASP A 104 -15.16 -8.98 -16.38
CA ASP A 104 -14.95 -8.92 -14.93
C ASP A 104 -14.48 -7.51 -14.55
N ALA A 105 -15.35 -6.79 -13.85
CA ALA A 105 -15.08 -5.44 -13.38
C ALA A 105 -13.84 -5.37 -12.46
N ARG A 106 -13.49 -6.46 -11.75
CA ARG A 106 -12.29 -6.54 -10.91
C ARG A 106 -11.02 -6.60 -11.74
N LEU A 107 -11.01 -7.42 -12.80
CA LEU A 107 -9.88 -7.50 -13.73
C LEU A 107 -9.63 -6.16 -14.43
N ASP A 108 -10.69 -5.51 -14.89
CA ASP A 108 -10.61 -4.17 -15.49
C ASP A 108 -10.10 -3.12 -14.50
N GLU A 109 -10.42 -3.26 -13.22
CA GLU A 109 -9.95 -2.35 -12.17
C GLU A 109 -8.48 -2.59 -11.83
N LEU A 110 -8.04 -3.83 -11.69
CA LEU A 110 -6.65 -4.20 -11.53
C LEU A 110 -5.80 -3.71 -12.71
N LYS A 111 -6.29 -3.88 -13.95
CA LYS A 111 -5.67 -3.36 -15.18
C LYS A 111 -5.53 -1.84 -15.18
N ARG A 112 -6.45 -1.09 -14.55
CA ARG A 112 -6.36 0.37 -14.37
C ARG A 112 -5.36 0.75 -13.27
N ALA A 113 -5.40 0.09 -12.12
CA ALA A 113 -4.49 0.37 -11.00
C ALA A 113 -3.02 0.13 -11.40
N CYS A 114 -2.75 -0.96 -12.12
CA CYS A 114 -1.41 -1.32 -12.57
C CYS A 114 -0.88 -0.48 -13.75
N THR A 115 -1.64 0.53 -14.24
CA THR A 115 -1.11 1.46 -15.25
C THR A 115 0.04 2.33 -14.74
N LEU A 116 0.16 2.49 -13.42
CA LEU A 116 1.23 3.21 -12.75
C LEU A 116 1.75 2.38 -11.57
N VAL A 117 2.98 1.88 -11.69
CA VAL A 117 3.68 1.14 -10.66
C VAL A 117 4.73 2.04 -10.03
N TYR A 118 4.52 2.43 -8.77
CA TYR A 118 5.36 3.41 -8.06
C TYR A 118 6.55 2.78 -7.34
N ALA A 119 6.43 1.51 -6.95
CA ALA A 119 7.51 0.70 -6.39
C ALA A 119 7.33 -0.77 -6.78
N SER A 120 8.42 -1.51 -6.87
CA SER A 120 8.38 -2.96 -7.11
C SER A 120 9.64 -3.65 -6.59
N GLY A 121 9.53 -4.94 -6.29
CA GLY A 121 10.67 -5.75 -5.88
C GLY A 121 10.24 -6.92 -5.02
N GLU A 122 10.97 -7.11 -3.92
CA GLU A 122 10.80 -8.21 -2.98
C GLU A 122 10.21 -7.70 -1.66
N LEU A 123 9.19 -8.39 -1.15
CA LEU A 123 8.67 -8.20 0.20
C LEU A 123 8.89 -9.49 0.98
N ALA A 124 9.82 -9.47 1.93
CA ALA A 124 9.96 -10.56 2.89
C ALA A 124 9.05 -10.31 4.10
N VAL A 125 8.20 -11.29 4.43
CA VAL A 125 7.28 -11.25 5.56
C VAL A 125 7.67 -12.32 6.57
N LYS A 126 7.74 -11.96 7.85
CA LYS A 126 7.82 -12.92 8.96
C LYS A 126 6.61 -12.78 9.85
N GLN A 127 5.90 -13.89 10.10
CA GLN A 127 4.81 -13.96 11.07
C GLN A 127 5.03 -15.15 12.02
N GLY A 128 5.38 -14.86 13.27
CA GLY A 128 5.78 -15.87 14.26
C GLY A 128 6.97 -16.70 13.77
N GLU A 129 6.76 -18.00 13.56
CA GLU A 129 7.77 -18.94 13.05
C GLU A 129 7.82 -18.99 11.51
N ARG A 130 6.80 -18.49 10.80
CA ARG A 130 6.77 -18.48 9.33
C ARG A 130 7.56 -17.31 8.79
N ALA A 131 8.33 -17.55 7.72
CA ALA A 131 9.07 -16.54 7.00
C ALA A 131 9.01 -16.85 5.49
N GLU A 132 8.45 -15.92 4.73
CA GLU A 132 8.15 -16.08 3.30
C GLU A 132 8.58 -14.81 2.55
N SER A 133 8.76 -14.90 1.23
CA SER A 133 9.19 -13.75 0.42
C SER A 133 8.46 -13.74 -0.91
N PHE A 134 7.89 -12.58 -1.25
CA PHE A 134 6.98 -12.41 -2.37
C PHE A 134 7.50 -11.37 -3.35
N ALA A 135 7.15 -11.52 -4.62
CA ALA A 135 7.25 -10.41 -5.56
C ALA A 135 6.11 -9.43 -5.30
N PHE A 136 6.40 -8.13 -5.26
CA PHE A 136 5.38 -7.10 -5.03
C PHE A 136 5.43 -5.95 -6.04
N ILE A 137 4.29 -5.29 -6.21
CA ILE A 137 4.18 -3.93 -6.77
C ILE A 137 3.35 -3.04 -5.83
N LEU A 138 3.69 -1.75 -5.81
CA LEU A 138 2.90 -0.68 -5.19
C LEU A 138 2.20 0.11 -6.30
N VAL A 139 0.87 0.17 -6.22
CA VAL A 139 0.00 0.87 -7.16
C VAL A 139 -0.91 1.87 -6.43
N ASN A 140 -1.65 2.68 -7.19
CA ASN A 140 -2.78 3.42 -6.66
C ASN A 140 -4.08 2.66 -6.96
N TYR A 141 -4.79 2.22 -5.92
CA TYR A 141 -6.08 1.55 -6.03
C TYR A 141 -7.18 2.40 -5.39
N ARG A 142 -8.11 2.90 -6.20
CA ARG A 142 -9.20 3.81 -5.79
C ARG A 142 -8.74 5.04 -4.97
N GLY A 143 -7.57 5.59 -5.28
CA GLY A 143 -6.99 6.74 -4.57
C GLY A 143 -6.10 6.37 -3.37
N ASN A 144 -5.98 5.08 -3.02
CA ASN A 144 -5.17 4.61 -1.90
C ASN A 144 -3.88 3.94 -2.38
N PRO A 145 -2.74 4.10 -1.68
CA PRO A 145 -1.56 3.28 -1.91
C PRO A 145 -1.86 1.82 -1.56
N TYR A 146 -1.56 0.92 -2.49
CA TYR A 146 -2.01 -0.47 -2.43
C TYR A 146 -0.89 -1.39 -2.88
N VAL A 147 -0.55 -2.37 -2.05
CA VAL A 147 0.45 -3.40 -2.38
C VAL A 147 -0.27 -4.61 -2.93
N ILE A 148 0.22 -5.13 -4.05
CA ILE A 148 -0.19 -6.40 -4.63
C ILE A 148 1.04 -7.32 -4.57
N ILE A 149 0.87 -8.51 -4.01
CA ILE A 149 1.88 -9.56 -3.94
C ILE A 149 1.50 -10.74 -4.81
N LEU A 150 2.51 -11.42 -5.35
CA LEU A 150 2.36 -12.74 -5.97
C LEU A 150 2.59 -13.77 -4.86
N GLU A 151 1.52 -14.29 -4.28
CA GLU A 151 1.61 -15.25 -3.16
C GLU A 151 2.13 -16.60 -3.68
N ASN A 152 1.58 -17.06 -4.81
CA ASN A 152 1.87 -18.34 -5.45
C ASN A 152 2.00 -18.15 -6.97
N GLU A 153 2.41 -19.18 -7.73
CA GLU A 153 2.66 -19.06 -9.18
C GLU A 153 1.46 -18.57 -10.02
N ASP A 154 0.23 -18.75 -9.52
CA ASP A 154 -1.03 -18.39 -10.18
C ASP A 154 -1.97 -17.51 -9.33
N ASP A 155 -1.53 -16.98 -8.17
CA ASP A 155 -2.42 -16.24 -7.24
C ASP A 155 -1.87 -14.89 -6.75
N LEU A 156 -2.77 -13.91 -6.61
CA LEU A 156 -2.47 -12.53 -6.20
C LEU A 156 -3.21 -12.19 -4.90
N GLU A 157 -2.44 -11.82 -3.89
CA GLU A 157 -2.95 -11.27 -2.64
C GLU A 157 -2.64 -9.77 -2.55
N SER A 158 -3.39 -9.04 -1.71
CA SER A 158 -3.25 -7.58 -1.65
C SER A 158 -3.55 -6.96 -0.29
N PHE A 159 -3.11 -5.71 -0.11
CA PHE A 159 -3.41 -4.95 1.11
C PHE A 159 -3.21 -3.44 0.90
N SER A 160 -3.98 -2.66 1.66
CA SER A 160 -3.84 -1.21 1.76
C SER A 160 -2.62 -0.84 2.59
N VAL A 161 -1.85 0.15 2.14
CA VAL A 161 -0.74 0.73 2.93
C VAL A 161 -0.88 2.24 3.08
N MET A 162 -0.51 2.75 4.25
CA MET A 162 -0.37 4.19 4.50
C MET A 162 0.91 4.43 5.30
N LEU A 163 1.61 5.53 5.05
CA LEU A 163 2.87 5.85 5.72
C LEU A 163 2.79 7.24 6.34
N ALA A 164 3.11 7.35 7.63
CA ALA A 164 3.32 8.61 8.33
C ALA A 164 4.82 8.81 8.54
N ARG A 165 5.41 9.76 7.78
CA ARG A 165 6.83 10.10 7.85
C ARG A 165 7.09 10.96 9.09
N ASP A 166 8.10 10.60 9.87
CA ASP A 166 8.66 11.45 10.90
C ASP A 166 9.68 12.42 10.28
N LEU A 167 9.55 13.72 10.59
CA LEU A 167 10.45 14.76 10.08
C LEU A 167 11.89 14.64 10.62
N LYS A 168 12.12 13.80 11.64
CA LYS A 168 13.47 13.46 12.14
C LYS A 168 14.02 12.15 11.56
N GLY A 169 13.19 11.39 10.83
CA GLY A 169 13.57 10.20 10.08
C GLY A 169 13.78 8.92 10.90
N ASP A 170 13.44 8.90 12.20
CA ASP A 170 13.63 7.71 13.06
C ASP A 170 12.35 7.18 13.74
N GLY A 171 11.23 7.89 13.56
CA GLY A 171 9.89 7.54 14.05
C GLY A 171 8.84 7.22 12.98
N ASP A 172 9.23 6.85 11.75
CA ASP A 172 8.29 6.52 10.68
C ASP A 172 7.34 5.36 11.07
N LEU A 173 6.07 5.50 10.68
CA LEU A 173 5.03 4.49 10.88
C LEU A 173 4.45 4.04 9.53
N LEU A 174 4.43 2.73 9.31
CA LEU A 174 3.72 2.06 8.22
C LEU A 174 2.45 1.42 8.78
N PHE A 175 1.31 1.72 8.19
CA PHE A 175 0.02 1.11 8.51
C PHE A 175 -0.35 0.14 7.40
N VAL A 176 -0.62 -1.11 7.75
CA VAL A 176 -1.06 -2.18 6.83
C VAL A 176 -2.49 -2.58 7.21
N GLY A 177 -3.43 -2.46 6.27
CA GLY A 177 -4.82 -2.91 6.42
C GLY A 177 -5.20 -3.82 5.25
N GLY A 178 -6.08 -4.80 5.45
CA GLY A 178 -6.46 -5.73 4.37
C GLY A 178 -7.40 -5.10 3.33
N ASP A 179 -8.04 -5.95 2.52
CA ASP A 179 -8.72 -5.57 1.27
C ASP A 179 -10.00 -4.74 1.44
N TYR A 180 -10.48 -4.57 2.67
CA TYR A 180 -11.76 -3.93 2.96
C TYR A 180 -11.61 -2.78 3.96
N ASN A 181 -12.22 -1.63 3.62
CA ASN A 181 -12.20 -0.39 4.42
C ASN A 181 -12.79 -0.52 5.84
N ASN A 182 -13.39 -1.65 6.21
CA ASN A 182 -13.91 -1.94 7.55
C ASN A 182 -12.93 -2.74 8.43
N GLN A 183 -11.75 -3.10 7.91
CA GLN A 183 -10.72 -3.80 8.67
C GLN A 183 -9.78 -2.78 9.36
N SER A 184 -9.40 -3.06 10.60
CA SER A 184 -8.45 -2.24 11.34
C SER A 184 -7.04 -2.37 10.76
N PHE A 185 -6.29 -1.27 10.78
CA PHE A 185 -4.87 -1.28 10.41
C PHE A 185 -4.01 -1.89 11.53
N THR A 186 -3.04 -2.71 11.12
CA THR A 186 -1.85 -3.04 11.91
C THR A 186 -0.84 -1.92 11.74
N ALA A 187 -0.27 -1.44 12.84
CA ALA A 187 0.81 -0.46 12.81
C ALA A 187 2.16 -1.17 12.91
N LEU A 188 3.09 -0.75 12.05
CA LEU A 188 4.49 -1.14 12.08
C LEU A 188 5.33 0.14 12.20
N LYS A 189 6.41 0.05 12.97
CA LYS A 189 7.44 1.09 13.10
C LYS A 189 8.67 0.69 12.30
N ARG A 190 9.43 1.65 11.81
CA ARG A 190 10.69 1.38 11.11
C ARG A 190 11.66 0.65 12.04
N LYS A 191 12.23 -0.47 11.56
CA LYS A 191 13.18 -1.28 12.32
C LYS A 191 14.58 -0.68 12.19
N LYS A 192 15.25 -0.48 13.33
CA LYS A 192 16.62 0.06 13.43
C LYS A 192 17.68 -1.05 13.30
#